data_AF-A0A3N4A8U3-F1
#
_entry.id   AF-A0A3N4A8U3-F1
#
_cell.length_a   1.000
_cell.length_b   1.000
_cell.length_c   1.000
_cell.angle_alpha   90.00
_cell.angle_beta   90.00
_cell.angle_gamma   90.00
#
_symmetry.space_group_name_H-M   'P 1'
#
loop_
_entity.id
_entity.type
_entity.pdbx_description
1 polymer ?
#
loop_
_entity_poly.entity_id
_entity_poly.type
_entity_poly.pdbx_seq_one_letter_code
_entity_poly.pdbx_strand_id
1 'polypeptide(L)'
;MMLLRQFNNRVALSSCNRPLISDSDFKNLPVFTDKNRIKAAISVLTDHYKLVPCRNLDHQLFHLRPTKVSQTLAWRPGGRIDIEPPLSHRTNRPILVNATRLRHTRARQLARKGVPLHTLSHWLGHTQWKSLQAYYNDPAEDARKLDQALAPALAPLAMAFAGNLIDNEQQASRLNDPTSRLEFAKSGELKNVGSCGNHSYCATTSIPIPCYRCKHFEPLVSAPHQEVLEALKTRQEEENQSLCIGGARNLLVPIDLSADILAVQNCIRRCEARKIELGLI
;
A
#
# COMPACT_ATOMS: atom_id res chain seq x y z
N MET A 1 -22.77 -11.80 -23.38
CA MET A 1 -23.40 -12.57 -22.27
C MET A 1 -24.90 -12.33 -22.12
N MET A 2 -25.41 -11.09 -22.20
CA MET A 2 -26.84 -10.80 -22.00
C MET A 2 -27.74 -11.48 -23.06
N LEU A 3 -27.31 -11.46 -24.33
CA LEU A 3 -27.97 -12.18 -25.43
C LEU A 3 -27.98 -13.71 -25.24
N LEU A 4 -26.87 -14.30 -24.76
CA LEU A 4 -26.79 -15.74 -24.45
C LEU A 4 -27.72 -16.13 -23.30
N ARG A 5 -27.85 -15.29 -22.28
CA ARG A 5 -28.79 -15.52 -21.16
C ARG A 5 -30.24 -15.36 -21.61
N GLN A 6 -30.54 -14.37 -22.45
CA GLN A 6 -31.86 -14.22 -23.07
C GLN A 6 -32.20 -15.41 -23.99
N PHE A 7 -31.22 -15.94 -24.71
CA PHE A 7 -31.38 -17.15 -25.53
C PHE A 7 -31.67 -18.40 -24.68
N ASN A 8 -30.98 -18.58 -23.55
CA ASN A 8 -31.29 -19.67 -22.61
C ASN A 8 -32.67 -19.53 -21.97
N ASN A 9 -33.11 -18.29 -21.68
CA ASN A 9 -34.47 -18.02 -21.19
C ASN A 9 -35.53 -18.33 -22.26
N ARG A 10 -35.22 -18.12 -23.56
CA ARG A 10 -36.08 -18.52 -24.69
C ARG A 10 -36.35 -20.02 -24.68
N VAL A 11 -35.32 -20.84 -24.51
CA VAL A 11 -35.45 -22.31 -24.44
C VAL A 11 -36.28 -22.73 -23.22
N ALA A 12 -36.06 -22.11 -22.06
CA ALA A 12 -36.78 -22.44 -20.83
C ALA A 12 -38.25 -21.99 -20.82
N LEU A 13 -38.61 -20.92 -21.53
CA LEU A 13 -40.01 -20.47 -21.68
C LEU A 13 -40.72 -21.22 -22.82
N SER A 14 -39.98 -21.68 -23.85
CA SER A 14 -40.53 -22.48 -24.95
C SER A 14 -41.02 -23.88 -24.55
N SER A 15 -40.61 -24.38 -23.38
CA SER A 15 -41.12 -25.64 -22.82
C SER A 15 -42.55 -25.54 -22.25
N CYS A 16 -43.14 -24.33 -22.17
CA CYS A 16 -44.57 -24.14 -21.93
C CYS A 16 -45.30 -24.13 -23.29
N ASN A 17 -45.79 -25.28 -23.78
CA ASN A 17 -46.65 -25.49 -24.96
C ASN A 17 -46.88 -24.28 -25.91
N ARG A 18 -45.83 -23.94 -26.70
CA ARG A 18 -45.66 -23.12 -27.95
C ARG A 18 -46.58 -21.90 -28.26
N PRO A 19 -46.03 -20.81 -28.87
CA PRO A 19 -45.25 -20.81 -30.12
C PRO A 19 -43.81 -20.31 -29.96
N LEU A 20 -43.03 -20.39 -31.05
CA LEU A 20 -41.72 -19.73 -31.13
C LEU A 20 -41.87 -18.24 -30.81
N ILE A 21 -41.23 -17.81 -29.72
CA ILE A 21 -41.04 -16.40 -29.36
C ILE A 21 -40.48 -15.68 -30.60
N SER A 22 -41.22 -14.68 -31.09
CA SER A 22 -40.88 -13.88 -32.26
C SER A 22 -39.73 -12.91 -31.95
N ASP A 23 -39.06 -12.36 -32.96
CA ASP A 23 -37.94 -11.45 -32.75
C ASP A 23 -38.37 -10.13 -32.06
N SER A 24 -39.64 -9.73 -32.18
CA SER A 24 -40.22 -8.60 -31.45
C SER A 24 -40.38 -8.87 -29.95
N ASP A 25 -40.71 -10.10 -29.57
CA ASP A 25 -40.90 -10.51 -28.18
C ASP A 25 -39.58 -10.55 -27.40
N PHE A 26 -38.46 -10.70 -28.11
CA PHE A 26 -37.12 -10.74 -27.52
C PHE A 26 -36.77 -9.46 -26.75
N LYS A 27 -37.28 -8.31 -27.20
CA LYS A 27 -37.07 -7.02 -26.52
C LYS A 27 -37.74 -6.98 -25.14
N ASN A 28 -38.84 -7.71 -24.97
CA ASN A 28 -39.63 -7.74 -23.75
C ASN A 28 -39.31 -8.96 -22.87
N LEU A 29 -38.30 -9.77 -23.23
CA LEU A 29 -37.98 -10.97 -22.48
C LEU A 29 -37.22 -10.62 -21.18
N PRO A 30 -37.78 -10.95 -20.00
CA PRO A 30 -37.10 -10.73 -18.73
C PRO A 30 -35.83 -11.58 -18.59
N VAL A 31 -34.83 -11.03 -17.91
CA VAL A 31 -33.56 -11.71 -17.67
C VAL A 31 -33.60 -12.44 -16.33
N PHE A 32 -33.70 -13.77 -16.39
CA PHE A 32 -33.51 -14.63 -15.23
C PHE A 32 -32.05 -15.08 -15.10
N THR A 33 -31.60 -15.25 -13.86
CA THR A 33 -30.23 -15.69 -13.55
C THR A 33 -30.08 -17.19 -13.50
N ASP A 34 -31.18 -17.93 -13.27
CA ASP A 34 -31.18 -19.38 -13.06
C ASP A 34 -32.49 -20.02 -13.53
N LYS A 35 -32.45 -21.28 -13.97
CA LYS A 35 -33.60 -22.05 -14.46
C LYS A 35 -34.64 -22.30 -13.36
N ASN A 36 -34.22 -22.49 -12.12
CA ASN A 36 -35.14 -22.69 -11.00
C ASN A 36 -35.96 -21.42 -10.72
N ARG A 37 -35.34 -20.25 -10.88
CA ARG A 37 -36.04 -18.96 -10.76
C ARG A 37 -37.08 -18.77 -11.86
N ILE A 38 -36.82 -19.29 -13.07
CA ILE A 38 -37.82 -19.28 -14.16
C ILE A 38 -39.03 -20.13 -13.77
N LYS A 39 -38.82 -21.35 -13.28
CA LYS A 39 -39.92 -22.24 -12.83
C LYS A 39 -40.73 -21.63 -11.69
N ALA A 40 -40.05 -21.07 -10.68
CA ALA A 40 -40.70 -20.41 -9.55
C ALA A 40 -41.48 -19.16 -9.99
N ALA A 41 -40.95 -18.38 -10.94
CA ALA A 41 -41.67 -17.25 -11.49
C ALA A 41 -42.92 -17.70 -12.28
N ILE A 42 -42.81 -18.76 -13.07
CA ILE A 42 -43.94 -19.33 -13.82
C ILE A 42 -45.03 -19.83 -12.85
N SER A 43 -44.67 -20.57 -11.80
CA SER A 43 -45.65 -21.05 -10.82
C SER A 43 -46.35 -19.89 -10.11
N VAL A 44 -45.60 -18.89 -9.61
CA VAL A 44 -46.21 -17.72 -8.95
C VAL A 44 -47.14 -16.96 -9.89
N LEU A 45 -46.76 -16.75 -11.14
CA LEU A 45 -47.59 -16.02 -12.10
C LEU A 45 -48.85 -16.78 -12.52
N THR A 46 -48.74 -18.10 -12.68
CA THR A 46 -49.85 -18.95 -13.09
C THR A 46 -50.81 -19.19 -11.91
N ASP A 47 -50.27 -19.49 -10.73
CA ASP A 47 -51.07 -19.91 -9.57
C ASP A 47 -51.67 -18.71 -8.83
N HIS A 48 -50.88 -17.66 -8.59
CA HIS A 48 -51.31 -16.51 -7.80
C HIS A 48 -51.98 -15.43 -8.66
N TYR A 49 -51.43 -15.16 -9.85
CA TYR A 49 -51.90 -14.07 -10.72
C TYR A 49 -52.74 -14.55 -11.90
N LYS A 50 -52.86 -15.88 -12.13
CA LYS A 50 -53.58 -16.48 -13.26
C LYS A 50 -53.16 -15.93 -14.63
N LEU A 51 -51.91 -15.48 -14.74
CA LEU A 51 -51.33 -14.96 -15.97
C LEU A 51 -50.55 -16.04 -16.68
N VAL A 52 -50.65 -16.08 -18.01
CA VAL A 52 -49.84 -16.98 -18.84
C VAL A 52 -48.53 -16.25 -19.19
N PRO A 53 -47.37 -16.66 -18.64
CA PRO A 53 -46.10 -15.93 -18.79
C PRO A 53 -45.70 -15.63 -20.24
N CYS A 54 -45.98 -16.56 -21.15
CA CYS A 54 -45.57 -16.46 -22.56
C CYS A 54 -46.43 -15.48 -23.37
N ARG A 55 -47.63 -15.12 -22.89
CA ARG A 55 -48.55 -14.19 -23.59
C ARG A 55 -48.51 -12.76 -23.02
N ASN A 56 -47.84 -12.57 -21.88
CA ASN A 56 -47.87 -11.33 -21.11
C ASN A 56 -46.44 -10.85 -20.80
N LEU A 57 -45.53 -10.98 -21.77
CA LEU A 57 -44.11 -10.62 -21.61
C LEU A 57 -43.88 -9.13 -21.34
N ASP A 58 -44.80 -8.28 -21.74
CA ASP A 58 -44.83 -6.82 -21.51
C ASP A 58 -45.29 -6.44 -20.10
N HIS A 59 -45.81 -7.39 -19.32
CA HIS A 59 -46.41 -7.10 -18.03
C HIS A 59 -45.40 -6.54 -17.02
N GLN A 60 -45.80 -5.52 -16.24
CA GLN A 60 -44.93 -4.82 -15.28
C GLN A 60 -44.29 -5.72 -14.22
N LEU A 61 -44.86 -6.91 -13.98
CA LEU A 61 -44.31 -7.91 -13.06
C LEU A 61 -42.99 -8.54 -13.57
N PHE A 62 -42.78 -8.60 -14.88
CA PHE A 62 -41.52 -9.05 -15.47
C PHE A 62 -40.45 -7.96 -15.50
N HIS A 63 -40.89 -6.69 -15.51
CA HIS A 63 -40.02 -5.54 -15.70
C HIS A 63 -39.91 -4.73 -14.41
N LEU A 64 -38.91 -5.06 -13.60
CA LEU A 64 -38.54 -4.24 -12.45
C LEU A 64 -38.12 -2.85 -12.92
N ARG A 65 -38.74 -1.80 -12.36
CA ARG A 65 -38.30 -0.42 -12.60
C ARG A 65 -36.83 -0.27 -12.19
N PRO A 66 -35.99 0.41 -12.98
CA PRO A 66 -34.58 0.63 -12.66
C PRO A 66 -34.37 1.24 -11.26
N THR A 67 -35.31 2.07 -10.80
CA THR A 67 -35.31 2.67 -9.46
C THR A 67 -35.38 1.62 -8.34
N LYS A 68 -36.24 0.61 -8.46
CA LYS A 68 -36.33 -0.49 -7.48
C LYS A 68 -35.05 -1.30 -7.45
N VAL A 69 -34.48 -1.66 -8.60
CA VAL A 69 -33.20 -2.38 -8.69
C VAL A 69 -32.08 -1.58 -8.02
N SER A 70 -32.03 -0.27 -8.31
CA SER A 70 -31.04 0.63 -7.74
C SER A 70 -31.20 0.76 -6.22
N GLN A 71 -32.43 0.83 -5.71
CA GLN A 71 -32.72 0.84 -4.27
C GLN A 71 -32.36 -0.48 -3.58
N THR A 72 -32.56 -1.63 -4.22
CA THR A 72 -32.19 -2.94 -3.67
C THR A 72 -30.68 -3.16 -3.62
N LEU A 73 -29.95 -2.65 -4.62
CA LEU A 73 -28.49 -2.78 -4.72
C LEU A 73 -27.73 -1.67 -3.96
N ALA A 74 -28.33 -0.49 -3.82
CA ALA A 74 -27.73 0.61 -3.07
C ALA A 74 -27.83 0.32 -1.58
N TRP A 75 -26.68 0.24 -0.92
CA TRP A 75 -26.64 0.22 0.52
C TRP A 75 -27.03 1.61 1.05
N ARG A 76 -27.97 1.66 2.00
CA ARG A 76 -28.41 2.89 2.67
C ARG A 76 -28.26 2.73 4.18
N PRO A 77 -27.86 3.80 4.90
CA PRO A 77 -27.93 3.80 6.36
C PRO A 77 -29.35 3.48 6.81
N GLY A 78 -29.51 2.43 7.64
CA GLY A 78 -30.80 2.02 8.21
C GLY A 78 -31.68 1.11 7.34
N GLY A 79 -31.25 0.69 6.14
CA GLY A 79 -32.06 -0.15 5.24
C GLY A 79 -31.80 -1.67 5.33
N ARG A 80 -30.58 -2.08 5.70
CA ARG A 80 -30.20 -3.46 5.98
C ARG A 80 -29.40 -3.47 7.28
N ILE A 81 -29.91 -4.18 8.28
CA ILE A 81 -29.39 -4.16 9.66
C ILE A 81 -28.06 -4.92 9.78
N ASP A 82 -27.75 -5.81 8.83
CA ASP A 82 -26.70 -6.82 9.01
C ASP A 82 -25.34 -6.45 8.37
N ILE A 83 -25.22 -5.29 7.71
CA ILE A 83 -23.97 -4.90 7.03
C ILE A 83 -23.59 -3.48 7.45
N GLU A 84 -22.55 -3.38 8.28
CA GLU A 84 -21.90 -2.11 8.58
C GLU A 84 -21.19 -1.56 7.33
N PRO A 85 -21.38 -0.27 7.00
CA PRO A 85 -20.75 0.33 5.84
C PRO A 85 -19.26 0.53 6.10
N PRO A 86 -18.38 0.29 5.10
CA PRO A 86 -16.98 0.63 5.25
C PRO A 86 -16.83 2.14 5.47
N LEU A 87 -16.05 2.50 6.49
CA LEU A 87 -15.72 3.89 6.79
C LEU A 87 -14.59 4.37 5.88
N SER A 88 -14.71 5.58 5.37
CA SER A 88 -13.66 6.23 4.59
C SER A 88 -12.50 6.65 5.48
N HIS A 89 -11.29 6.15 5.24
CA HIS A 89 -10.09 6.54 6.00
C HIS A 89 -9.77 8.05 5.91
N ARG A 90 -10.25 8.75 4.88
CA ARG A 90 -10.01 10.20 4.72
C ARG A 90 -11.01 11.07 5.46
N THR A 91 -12.22 10.56 5.71
CA THR A 91 -13.34 11.38 6.21
C THR A 91 -14.03 10.80 7.44
N ASN A 92 -13.71 9.56 7.83
CA ASN A 92 -14.37 8.77 8.89
C ASN A 92 -15.90 8.71 8.78
N ARG A 93 -16.44 8.90 7.57
CA ARG A 93 -17.87 8.79 7.28
C ARG A 93 -18.17 7.49 6.54
N PRO A 94 -19.37 6.92 6.72
CA PRO A 94 -19.86 5.79 5.93
C PRO A 94 -19.74 6.06 4.43
N ILE A 95 -19.14 5.13 3.68
CA ILE A 95 -19.07 5.23 2.22
C ILE A 95 -20.42 4.80 1.63
N LEU A 96 -20.98 5.64 0.76
CA LEU A 96 -22.15 5.27 -0.03
C LEU A 96 -21.78 4.19 -1.06
N VAL A 97 -22.22 2.96 -0.84
CA VAL A 97 -22.02 1.83 -1.76
C VAL A 97 -23.18 1.73 -2.74
N ASN A 98 -22.89 1.94 -4.03
CA ASN A 98 -23.84 1.74 -5.12
C ASN A 98 -23.26 0.81 -6.20
N ALA A 99 -24.11 0.32 -7.10
CA ALA A 99 -23.70 -0.61 -8.15
C ALA A 99 -22.57 -0.05 -9.03
N THR A 100 -22.62 1.26 -9.34
CA THR A 100 -21.59 1.96 -10.12
C THR A 100 -20.24 1.95 -9.40
N ARG A 101 -20.21 2.25 -8.10
CA ARG A 101 -18.99 2.23 -7.28
C ARG A 101 -18.43 0.82 -7.21
N LEU A 102 -19.26 -0.19 -6.95
CA LEU A 102 -18.82 -1.59 -6.91
C LEU A 102 -18.18 -2.01 -8.23
N ARG A 103 -18.82 -1.68 -9.35
CA ARG A 103 -18.28 -1.91 -10.68
C ARG A 103 -16.94 -1.20 -10.88
N HIS A 104 -16.87 0.09 -10.53
CA HIS A 104 -15.66 0.90 -10.69
C HIS A 104 -14.50 0.38 -9.83
N THR A 105 -14.78 0.02 -8.59
CA THR A 105 -13.80 -0.57 -7.66
C THR A 105 -13.30 -1.90 -8.20
N ARG A 106 -14.19 -2.79 -8.66
CA ARG A 106 -13.79 -4.10 -9.20
C ARG A 106 -12.99 -3.95 -10.49
N ALA A 107 -13.40 -3.07 -11.40
CA ALA A 107 -12.68 -2.80 -12.64
C ALA A 107 -11.25 -2.29 -12.36
N ARG A 108 -11.11 -1.33 -11.42
CA ARG A 108 -9.80 -0.79 -11.02
C ARG A 108 -8.93 -1.84 -10.33
N GLN A 109 -9.50 -2.70 -9.48
CA GLN A 109 -8.76 -3.84 -8.90
C GLN A 109 -8.21 -4.79 -9.96
N LEU A 110 -9.00 -5.12 -10.99
CA LEU A 110 -8.57 -5.97 -12.09
C LEU A 110 -7.48 -5.28 -12.94
N ALA A 111 -7.63 -3.98 -13.20
CA ALA A 111 -6.61 -3.20 -13.89
C ALA A 111 -5.27 -3.20 -13.12
N ARG A 112 -5.32 -3.01 -11.79
CA ARG A 112 -4.13 -3.08 -10.91
C ARG A 112 -3.44 -4.44 -10.93
N LYS A 113 -4.20 -5.53 -11.13
CA LYS A 113 -3.67 -6.89 -11.30
C LYS A 113 -3.07 -7.14 -12.69
N GLY A 114 -3.08 -6.15 -13.58
CA GLY A 114 -2.50 -6.25 -14.91
C GLY A 114 -3.40 -6.94 -15.94
N VAL A 115 -4.72 -7.01 -15.70
CA VAL A 115 -5.64 -7.57 -16.69
C VAL A 115 -5.60 -6.70 -17.97
N PRO A 116 -5.41 -7.29 -19.16
CA PRO A 116 -5.39 -6.54 -20.41
C PRO A 116 -6.70 -5.79 -20.69
N LEU A 117 -6.59 -4.63 -21.34
CA LEU A 117 -7.71 -3.71 -21.57
C LEU A 117 -8.84 -4.36 -22.38
N HIS A 118 -8.52 -5.14 -23.40
CA HIS A 118 -9.52 -5.85 -24.23
C HIS A 118 -10.32 -6.88 -23.42
N THR A 119 -9.65 -7.62 -22.53
CA THR A 119 -10.28 -8.60 -21.64
C THR A 119 -11.23 -7.92 -20.66
N LEU A 120 -10.77 -6.84 -20.03
CA LEU A 120 -11.61 -6.08 -19.10
C LEU A 120 -12.80 -5.43 -19.83
N SER A 121 -12.60 -4.92 -21.05
CA SER A 121 -13.66 -4.36 -21.90
C SER A 121 -14.73 -5.40 -22.21
N HIS A 122 -14.31 -6.62 -22.56
CA HIS A 122 -15.22 -7.72 -22.83
C HIS A 122 -16.06 -8.09 -21.61
N TRP A 123 -15.44 -8.26 -20.43
CA TRP A 123 -16.15 -8.59 -19.19
C TRP A 123 -17.12 -7.50 -18.73
N LEU A 124 -16.73 -6.25 -18.91
CA LEU A 124 -17.57 -5.12 -18.56
C LEU A 124 -18.65 -4.84 -19.63
N GLY A 125 -18.53 -5.42 -20.83
CA GLY A 125 -19.48 -5.21 -21.93
C GLY A 125 -19.41 -3.82 -22.54
N HIS A 126 -18.23 -3.20 -22.55
CA HIS A 126 -18.03 -1.90 -23.18
C HIS A 126 -17.90 -2.07 -24.70
N THR A 127 -18.54 -1.18 -25.44
CA THR A 127 -18.44 -1.10 -26.91
C THR A 127 -17.18 -0.36 -27.35
N GLN A 128 -16.70 0.60 -26.56
CA GLN A 128 -15.50 1.39 -26.85
C GLN A 128 -14.47 1.31 -25.74
N TRP A 129 -13.22 1.07 -26.13
CA TRP A 129 -12.08 0.90 -25.22
C TRP A 129 -11.69 2.19 -24.49
N LYS A 130 -11.91 3.37 -25.09
CA LYS A 130 -11.54 4.68 -24.50
C LYS A 130 -12.13 4.90 -23.12
N SER A 131 -13.38 4.45 -22.92
CA SER A 131 -14.08 4.55 -21.64
C SER A 131 -13.42 3.76 -20.50
N LEU A 132 -12.58 2.75 -20.82
CA LEU A 132 -11.82 2.01 -19.82
C LEU A 132 -10.58 2.73 -19.33
N GLN A 133 -10.08 3.75 -20.04
CA GLN A 133 -8.88 4.50 -19.63
C GLN A 133 -9.00 5.04 -18.19
N ALA A 134 -10.20 5.44 -17.77
CA ALA A 134 -10.47 5.90 -16.40
C ALA A 134 -10.24 4.81 -15.32
N TYR A 135 -10.26 3.53 -15.68
CA TYR A 135 -9.94 2.43 -14.75
C TYR A 135 -8.43 2.17 -14.63
N TYR A 136 -7.67 2.46 -15.69
CA TYR A 136 -6.22 2.25 -15.75
C TYR A 136 -5.42 3.49 -15.31
N ASN A 137 -6.01 4.68 -15.43
CA ASN A 137 -5.42 5.90 -14.91
C ASN A 137 -5.55 5.94 -13.37
N ASP A 138 -4.54 5.40 -12.69
CA ASP A 138 -4.47 5.32 -11.22
C ASP A 138 -3.18 5.94 -10.69
N PRO A 139 -3.08 7.29 -10.66
CA PRO A 139 -1.87 7.98 -10.20
C PRO A 139 -1.47 7.59 -8.77
N ALA A 140 -2.45 7.21 -7.94
CA ALA A 140 -2.19 6.81 -6.56
C ALA A 140 -1.46 5.46 -6.47
N GLU A 141 -1.82 4.49 -7.31
CA GLU A 141 -1.07 3.22 -7.37
C GLU A 141 0.27 3.37 -8.08
N ASP A 142 0.35 4.22 -9.09
CA ASP A 142 1.62 4.49 -9.77
C ASP A 142 2.61 5.16 -8.81
N ALA A 143 2.16 6.14 -8.03
CA ALA A 143 2.94 6.72 -6.94
C ALA A 143 3.36 5.66 -5.90
N ARG A 144 2.42 4.80 -5.46
CA ARG A 144 2.74 3.73 -4.48
C ARG A 144 3.82 2.77 -5.00
N LYS A 145 3.79 2.41 -6.29
CA LYS A 145 4.81 1.56 -6.92
C LYS A 145 6.15 2.27 -7.01
N LEU A 146 6.14 3.55 -7.40
CA LEU A 146 7.35 4.38 -7.45
C LEU A 146 7.98 4.49 -6.07
N ASP A 147 7.20 4.82 -5.04
CA ASP A 147 7.66 4.91 -3.66
C ASP A 147 8.26 3.59 -3.18
N GLN A 148 7.60 2.47 -3.47
CA GLN A 148 8.09 1.14 -3.10
C GLN A 148 9.42 0.80 -3.81
N ALA A 149 9.59 1.22 -5.06
CA ALA A 149 10.82 1.02 -5.82
C ALA A 149 11.96 1.94 -5.35
N LEU A 150 11.66 3.17 -4.95
CA LEU A 150 12.64 4.13 -4.45
C LEU A 150 12.98 3.91 -2.97
N ALA A 151 12.10 3.29 -2.18
CA ALA A 151 12.27 3.14 -0.74
C ALA A 151 13.63 2.54 -0.34
N PRO A 152 14.17 1.47 -0.98
CA PRO A 152 15.48 0.95 -0.63
C PRO A 152 16.63 1.91 -0.94
N ALA A 153 16.54 2.70 -2.01
CA ALA A 153 17.56 3.67 -2.39
C ALA A 153 17.50 4.95 -1.54
N LEU A 154 16.30 5.34 -1.12
CA LEU A 154 16.07 6.51 -0.28
C LEU A 154 16.23 6.24 1.21
N ALA A 155 16.04 5.00 1.67
CA ALA A 155 16.15 4.66 3.09
C ALA A 155 17.52 5.04 3.69
N PRO A 156 18.67 4.78 3.03
CA PRO A 156 19.98 5.19 3.54
C PRO A 156 20.17 6.72 3.55
N LEU A 157 19.53 7.44 2.62
CA LEU A 157 19.52 8.92 2.61
C LEU A 157 18.64 9.48 3.74
N ALA A 158 17.48 8.86 4.01
CA ALA A 158 16.61 9.23 5.11
C ALA A 158 17.23 8.88 6.49
N MET A 159 18.08 7.86 6.53
CA MET A 159 18.85 7.45 7.71
C MET A 159 20.24 8.09 7.78
N ALA A 160 20.61 8.94 6.81
CA ALA A 160 21.86 9.66 6.84
C ALA A 160 21.89 10.62 8.04
N PHE A 161 23.08 10.81 8.60
CA PHE A 161 23.36 11.62 9.78
C PHE A 161 22.48 12.89 9.87
N ALA A 162 21.56 12.89 10.85
CA ALA A 162 20.59 13.96 11.12
C ALA A 162 20.98 14.86 12.31
N GLY A 163 22.18 14.65 12.88
CA GLY A 163 22.69 15.42 14.00
C GLY A 163 23.14 16.84 13.61
N ASN A 164 23.43 17.65 14.63
CA ASN A 164 23.91 19.02 14.49
C ASN A 164 25.40 19.10 14.83
N LEU A 165 26.22 19.69 13.96
CA LEU A 165 27.67 19.77 14.19
C LEU A 165 28.00 20.81 15.26
N ILE A 166 28.98 20.50 16.11
CA ILE A 166 29.56 21.46 17.06
C ILE A 166 31.02 21.73 16.70
N ASP A 167 31.39 22.99 16.59
CA ASP A 167 32.75 23.41 16.26
C ASP A 167 33.68 23.24 17.48
N ASN A 168 33.15 23.50 18.68
CA ASN A 168 33.85 23.39 19.96
C ASN A 168 32.96 22.73 21.02
N GLU A 169 33.57 22.11 22.04
CA GLU A 169 32.81 21.48 23.15
C GLU A 169 31.86 22.46 23.85
N GLN A 170 32.18 23.75 23.88
CA GLN A 170 31.33 24.81 24.47
C GLN A 170 29.98 25.01 23.78
N GLN A 171 29.83 24.57 22.52
CA GLN A 171 28.58 24.66 21.77
C GLN A 171 27.64 23.47 22.03
N ALA A 172 28.07 22.49 22.85
CA ALA A 172 27.24 21.35 23.20
C ALA A 172 26.00 21.79 23.99
N SER A 173 24.83 21.24 23.62
CA SER A 173 23.56 21.57 24.28
C SER A 173 23.57 21.24 25.79
N ARG A 174 24.40 20.27 26.20
CA ARG A 174 24.56 19.81 27.59
C ARG A 174 26.00 19.99 28.12
N LEU A 175 26.61 21.16 27.86
CA LEU A 175 27.99 21.46 28.27
C LEU A 175 28.32 21.14 29.74
N ASN A 176 27.41 21.45 30.67
CA ASN A 176 27.65 21.28 32.11
C ASN A 176 27.50 19.83 32.60
N ASP A 177 27.13 18.90 31.73
CA ASP A 177 26.90 17.50 32.10
C ASP A 177 27.97 16.58 31.49
N PRO A 178 28.88 16.02 32.30
CA PRO A 178 29.94 15.14 31.80
C PRO A 178 29.39 13.83 31.20
N THR A 179 28.16 13.42 31.55
CA THR A 179 27.52 12.22 30.99
C THR A 179 27.05 12.41 29.54
N SER A 180 27.02 13.65 29.06
CA SER A 180 26.65 13.95 27.67
C SER A 180 27.78 13.66 26.69
N ARG A 181 29.03 13.62 27.16
CA ARG A 181 30.23 13.44 26.34
C ARG A 181 30.30 11.99 25.83
N LEU A 182 30.52 11.85 24.53
CA LEU A 182 30.59 10.56 23.85
C LEU A 182 32.03 10.31 23.44
N GLU A 183 32.58 9.22 23.96
CA GLU A 183 33.98 8.86 23.72
C GLU A 183 34.05 7.55 22.95
N PHE A 184 35.03 7.46 22.06
CA PHE A 184 35.35 6.25 21.32
C PHE A 184 36.68 5.70 21.81
N ALA A 185 36.67 4.44 22.24
CA ALA A 185 37.87 3.74 22.69
C ALA A 185 38.52 3.01 21.50
N LYS A 186 39.75 3.40 21.13
CA LYS A 186 40.59 2.65 20.18
C LYS A 186 42.01 2.58 20.74
N SER A 187 42.59 1.38 20.75
CA SER A 187 43.97 1.14 21.23
C SER A 187 44.25 1.61 22.67
N GLY A 188 43.24 1.62 23.55
CA GLY A 188 43.39 2.01 24.95
C GLY A 188 43.29 3.51 25.23
N GLU A 189 43.10 4.35 24.21
CA GLU A 189 42.85 5.79 24.35
C GLU A 189 41.36 6.10 24.14
N LEU A 190 40.81 6.94 25.02
CA LEU A 190 39.47 7.49 24.90
C LEU A 190 39.53 8.81 24.15
N LYS A 191 39.01 8.83 22.92
CA LYS A 191 38.94 10.04 22.10
C LYS A 191 37.52 10.57 22.08
N ASN A 192 37.36 11.85 22.39
CA ASN A 192 36.04 12.50 22.32
C ASN A 192 35.57 12.56 20.87
N VAL A 193 34.37 12.05 20.60
CA VAL A 193 33.74 12.10 19.28
C VAL A 193 32.59 13.11 19.20
N GLY A 194 32.09 13.60 20.33
CA GLY A 194 31.02 14.58 20.37
C GLY A 194 30.21 14.54 21.66
N SER A 195 29.03 15.15 21.64
CA SER A 195 28.10 15.19 22.77
C SER A 195 26.70 14.70 22.38
N CYS A 196 25.89 14.37 23.38
CA CYS A 196 24.49 14.01 23.25
C CYS A 196 23.60 15.18 23.70
N GLY A 197 22.82 15.75 22.77
CA GLY A 197 21.85 16.83 23.06
C GLY A 197 20.51 16.34 23.62
N ASN A 198 20.34 15.04 23.88
CA ASN A 198 19.10 14.52 24.46
C ASN A 198 19.09 14.73 25.99
N HIS A 199 18.01 15.27 26.54
CA HIS A 199 17.83 15.46 28.00
C HIS A 199 17.14 14.26 28.68
N SER A 200 16.71 13.26 27.89
CA SER A 200 16.07 12.04 28.38
C SER A 200 17.03 10.83 28.36
N TYR A 201 16.69 9.79 29.12
CA TYR A 201 17.45 8.54 29.15
C TYR A 201 17.52 7.88 27.76
N CYS A 202 18.72 7.47 27.36
CA CYS A 202 18.94 6.74 26.11
C CYS A 202 19.13 5.25 26.40
N ALA A 203 18.27 4.39 25.83
CA ALA A 203 18.32 2.94 26.03
C ALA A 203 19.39 2.22 25.18
N THR A 204 20.32 2.97 24.58
CA THR A 204 21.29 2.40 23.63
C THR A 204 22.53 1.90 24.35
N THR A 205 22.89 0.63 24.12
CA THR A 205 23.99 -0.04 24.84
C THR A 205 25.38 0.20 24.24
N SER A 206 25.49 0.46 22.94
CA SER A 206 26.77 0.52 22.20
C SER A 206 27.17 1.94 21.74
N ILE A 207 27.13 2.90 22.65
CA ILE A 207 27.59 4.28 22.39
C ILE A 207 29.09 4.26 22.05
N PRO A 208 29.56 4.93 20.97
CA PRO A 208 28.88 5.97 20.19
C PRO A 208 28.33 5.55 18.81
N ILE A 209 28.37 4.27 18.42
CA ILE A 209 28.06 3.85 17.03
C ILE A 209 26.63 4.23 16.60
N PRO A 210 25.56 3.89 17.36
CA PRO A 210 24.21 4.26 16.97
C PRO A 210 23.93 5.77 17.06
N CYS A 211 24.77 6.53 17.77
CA CYS A 211 24.61 7.98 17.90
C CYS A 211 24.77 8.68 16.54
N TYR A 212 25.57 8.15 15.61
CA TYR A 212 25.71 8.72 14.26
C TYR A 212 24.40 8.73 13.44
N ARG A 213 23.41 7.94 13.84
CA ARG A 213 22.07 7.92 13.23
C ARG A 213 21.03 8.67 14.06
N CYS A 214 21.39 9.12 15.26
CA CYS A 214 20.52 9.86 16.15
C CYS A 214 20.45 11.33 15.75
N LYS A 215 19.24 11.89 15.71
CA LYS A 215 19.00 13.33 15.46
C LYS A 215 19.56 14.25 16.56
N HIS A 216 19.81 13.72 17.76
CA HIS A 216 20.31 14.48 18.91
C HIS A 216 21.83 14.41 19.06
N PHE A 217 22.52 13.72 18.16
CA PHE A 217 23.97 13.61 18.25
C PHE A 217 24.62 14.91 17.77
N GLU A 218 25.57 15.39 18.56
CA GLU A 218 26.32 16.61 18.34
C GLU A 218 27.80 16.26 18.12
N PRO A 219 28.21 15.82 16.90
CA PRO A 219 29.59 15.48 16.62
C PRO A 219 30.50 16.71 16.66
N LEU A 220 31.67 16.53 17.25
CA LEU A 220 32.70 17.56 17.30
C LEU A 220 33.47 17.59 15.97
N VAL A 221 33.49 18.74 15.30
CA VAL A 221 34.12 18.90 13.97
C VAL A 221 35.59 18.47 13.99
N SER A 222 36.33 18.75 15.06
CA SER A 222 37.75 18.38 15.21
C SER A 222 37.99 16.90 15.61
N ALA A 223 36.94 16.13 15.90
CA ALA A 223 37.07 14.77 16.37
C ALA A 223 37.54 13.77 15.28
N PRO A 224 38.19 12.66 15.68
CA PRO A 224 38.71 11.64 14.78
C PRO A 224 37.61 10.66 14.32
N HIS A 225 36.57 11.16 13.65
CA HIS A 225 35.49 10.32 13.09
C HIS A 225 35.98 9.27 12.08
N GLN A 226 37.13 9.52 11.45
CA GLN A 226 37.78 8.58 10.54
C GLN A 226 38.17 7.27 11.23
N GLU A 227 38.62 7.33 12.48
CA GLU A 227 39.01 6.15 13.24
C GLU A 227 37.81 5.25 13.54
N VAL A 228 36.63 5.85 13.76
CA VAL A 228 35.35 5.16 13.94
C VAL A 228 34.93 4.47 12.64
N LEU A 229 35.07 5.16 11.51
CA LEU A 229 34.74 4.60 10.19
C LEU A 229 35.61 3.38 9.87
N GLU A 230 36.91 3.47 10.11
CA GLU A 230 37.85 2.36 9.92
C GLU A 230 37.48 1.16 10.81
N ALA A 231 37.20 1.41 12.10
CA ALA A 231 36.81 0.34 13.01
C ALA A 231 35.51 -0.37 12.56
N LEU A 232 34.52 0.37 12.06
CA LEU A 232 33.29 -0.21 11.52
C LEU A 232 33.53 -1.03 10.25
N LYS A 233 34.43 -0.58 9.37
CA LYS A 233 34.80 -1.33 8.16
C LYS A 233 35.53 -2.63 8.50
N THR A 234 36.53 -2.58 9.38
CA THR A 234 37.24 -3.78 9.86
C THR A 234 36.26 -4.78 10.47
N ARG A 235 35.35 -4.30 11.34
CA ARG A 235 34.30 -5.16 11.92
C ARG A 235 33.37 -5.75 10.87
N GLN A 236 32.95 -4.97 9.86
CA GLN A 236 32.11 -5.48 8.78
C GLN A 236 32.84 -6.54 7.94
N GLU A 237 34.14 -6.37 7.72
CA GLU A 237 34.97 -7.32 6.99
C GLU A 237 35.17 -8.62 7.77
N GLU A 238 35.40 -8.55 9.08
CA GLU A 238 35.40 -9.70 10.00
C GLU A 238 34.06 -10.46 9.97
N GLU A 239 32.93 -9.74 9.98
CA GLU A 239 31.59 -10.34 9.87
C GLU A 239 31.33 -10.97 8.49
N ASN A 240 31.98 -10.48 7.44
CA ASN A 240 31.85 -11.02 6.08
C ASN A 240 32.72 -12.28 5.85
N GLN A 241 33.76 -12.49 6.66
CA GLN A 241 34.64 -13.66 6.55
C GLN A 241 33.90 -14.97 6.86
N SER A 242 34.23 -16.04 6.14
CA SER A 242 33.59 -17.35 6.30
C SER A 242 33.76 -17.90 7.72
N LEU A 243 32.73 -18.61 8.21
CA LEU A 243 32.77 -19.30 9.50
C LEU A 243 33.87 -20.37 9.49
N CYS A 244 34.96 -20.13 10.22
CA CYS A 244 36.02 -21.10 10.46
C CYS A 244 35.83 -21.74 11.85
N ILE A 245 36.10 -23.04 11.96
CA ILE A 245 36.07 -23.75 13.25
C ILE A 245 37.17 -23.16 14.14
N GLY A 246 36.78 -22.57 15.28
CA GLY A 246 37.68 -21.84 16.17
C GLY A 246 37.85 -20.34 15.86
N GLY A 247 37.11 -19.80 14.89
CA GLY A 247 37.06 -18.36 14.61
C GLY A 247 36.25 -17.58 15.66
N ALA A 248 36.48 -16.27 15.75
CA ALA A 248 35.78 -15.39 16.69
C ALA A 248 34.27 -15.22 16.41
N ARG A 249 33.74 -15.87 15.37
CA ARG A 249 32.39 -15.69 14.86
C ARG A 249 31.43 -16.75 15.45
N ASN A 250 30.58 -16.34 16.39
CA ASN A 250 29.66 -17.20 17.14
C ASN A 250 28.17 -17.06 16.75
N LEU A 251 27.83 -16.32 15.67
CA LEU A 251 26.44 -16.01 15.30
C LEU A 251 26.07 -16.55 13.91
N LEU A 252 24.87 -17.14 13.81
CA LEU A 252 24.29 -17.69 12.57
C LEU A 252 23.69 -16.62 11.64
N VAL A 253 23.43 -15.41 12.17
CA VAL A 253 22.86 -14.29 11.41
C VAL A 253 23.97 -13.27 11.12
N PRO A 254 24.22 -12.88 9.87
CA PRO A 254 25.22 -11.86 9.55
C PRO A 254 24.81 -10.50 10.11
N ILE A 255 25.72 -9.82 10.81
CA ILE A 255 25.53 -8.45 11.26
C ILE A 255 25.84 -7.51 10.08
N ASP A 256 24.86 -6.70 9.67
CA ASP A 256 25.03 -5.67 8.66
C ASP A 256 25.17 -4.29 9.30
N LEU A 257 26.37 -3.71 9.21
CA LEU A 257 26.75 -2.38 9.69
C LEU A 257 26.73 -1.33 8.57
N SER A 258 26.27 -1.66 7.36
CA SER A 258 26.29 -0.76 6.20
C SER A 258 25.60 0.58 6.45
N ALA A 259 24.49 0.56 7.19
CA ALA A 259 23.76 1.78 7.56
C ALA A 259 24.57 2.69 8.50
N ASP A 260 25.30 2.11 9.44
CA ASP A 260 26.13 2.86 10.40
C ASP A 260 27.38 3.41 9.70
N ILE A 261 27.99 2.63 8.81
CA ILE A 261 29.11 3.06 7.95
C ILE A 261 28.69 4.29 7.13
N LEU A 262 27.52 4.24 6.49
CA LEU A 262 27.04 5.37 5.68
C LEU A 262 26.75 6.61 6.55
N ALA A 263 26.21 6.43 7.75
CA ALA A 263 25.96 7.53 8.68
C ALA A 263 27.26 8.23 9.10
N VAL A 264 28.30 7.47 9.42
CA VAL A 264 29.63 8.02 9.76
C VAL A 264 30.27 8.71 8.56
N GLN A 265 30.20 8.12 7.35
CA GLN A 265 30.70 8.77 6.13
C GLN A 265 30.03 10.12 5.86
N ASN A 266 28.70 10.20 6.07
CA ASN A 266 27.97 11.45 5.93
C ASN A 266 28.38 12.47 7.01
N CYS A 267 28.59 12.04 8.25
CA CYS A 267 29.11 12.89 9.32
C CYS A 267 30.47 13.49 8.94
N ILE A 268 31.41 12.66 8.48
CA ILE A 268 32.75 13.10 8.04
C ILE A 268 32.63 14.15 6.93
N ARG A 269 31.85 13.88 5.88
CA ARG A 269 31.67 14.83 4.77
C ARG A 269 31.16 16.19 5.25
N ARG A 270 30.22 16.22 6.21
CA ARG A 270 29.71 17.48 6.76
C ARG A 270 30.73 18.16 7.69
N CYS A 271 31.49 17.39 8.48
CA CYS A 271 32.60 17.93 9.28
C CYS A 271 33.67 18.56 8.38
N GLU A 272 34.05 17.92 7.26
CA GLU A 272 35.02 18.45 6.29
C GLU A 272 34.51 19.74 5.65
N ALA A 273 33.26 19.77 5.18
CA ALA A 273 32.64 21.00 4.67
C ALA A 273 32.69 22.13 5.70
N ARG A 274 32.40 21.82 6.97
CA ARG A 274 32.47 22.80 8.06
C ARG A 274 33.89 23.27 8.36
N LYS A 275 34.90 22.39 8.29
CA LYS A 275 36.31 22.77 8.44
C LYS A 275 36.78 23.73 7.36
N ILE A 276 36.33 23.54 6.12
CA ILE A 276 36.61 24.46 5.00
C ILE A 276 36.00 25.84 5.29
N GLU A 277 34.75 25.90 5.77
CA GLU A 277 34.12 27.18 6.16
C GLU A 277 34.87 27.90 7.29
N LEU A 278 35.46 27.15 8.22
CA LEU A 278 36.23 27.67 9.35
C LEU A 278 37.70 27.98 9.02
N GLY A 279 38.18 27.65 7.82
CA GLY A 279 39.58 27.82 7.41
C GLY A 279 40.57 26.94 8.16
N LEU A 280 40.13 25.79 8.67
CA LEU A 280 40.95 24.82 9.41
C LEU A 280 41.66 23.81 8.49
N ILE A 281 41.28 23.77 7.20
CA ILE A 281 41.84 22.96 6.11
C ILE A 281 41.94 23.86 4.87
#